data_AF-A0A942FW05-F1
#
_entry.id   AF-A0A942FW05-F1
#
_cell.length_a   1.000
_cell.length_b   1.000
_cell.length_c   1.000
_cell.angle_alpha   90.00
_cell.angle_beta   90.00
_cell.angle_gamma   90.00
#
_symmetry.space_group_name_H-M   'P 1'
#
loop_
_entity.id
_entity.type
_entity.pdbx_description
1 polymer ?
#
loop_
_entity_poly.entity_id
_entity_poly.type
_entity_poly.pdbx_seq_one_letter_code
_entity_poly.pdbx_strand_id
1 'polypeptide(L)'
;MNADLHMAEDLKNTGKGNLFVIFGEPDISLLPQDDGKMRIKVNGVDVFKPQTGEVVSNGADGIACWFIDTDYNEESFFVRHAYFLGANDPYSALKTTLKAEIDQEAWATLNSDTSRPFEKPKSGRIAVKVINHLGDEVMKVFRVS
;
A
#
# COMPACT_ATOMS: atom_id res chain seq x y z
N MET A 1 0.25 14.05 27.74
CA MET A 1 1.32 13.05 27.96
C MET A 1 0.97 11.87 27.07
N ASN A 2 1.83 11.49 26.13
CA ASN A 2 1.49 10.54 25.07
C ASN A 2 1.80 9.11 25.55
N ALA A 3 0.82 8.19 25.48
CA ALA A 3 0.94 6.84 26.03
C ALA A 3 2.05 6.03 25.33
N ASP A 4 2.31 6.32 24.06
CA ASP A 4 3.40 5.70 23.28
C ASP A 4 4.79 6.05 23.81
N LEU A 5 4.95 7.21 24.44
CA LEU A 5 6.23 7.65 25.01
C LEU A 5 6.60 6.83 26.27
N HIS A 6 5.60 6.31 26.99
CA HIS A 6 5.81 5.47 28.17
C HIS A 6 6.22 4.03 27.80
N MET A 7 5.91 3.56 26.59
CA MET A 7 6.29 2.22 26.12
C MET A 7 7.66 2.18 25.45
N ALA A 8 8.30 3.34 25.24
CA ALA A 8 9.60 3.43 24.59
C ALA A 8 10.74 2.75 25.38
N GLU A 9 10.63 2.68 26.70
CA GLU A 9 11.63 2.02 27.57
C GLU A 9 11.47 0.49 27.62
N ASP A 10 10.26 -0.02 27.40
CA ASP A 10 9.94 -1.46 27.47
C ASP A 10 10.12 -2.20 26.14
N LEU A 11 10.20 -1.47 25.03
CA LEU A 11 10.43 -2.02 23.70
C LEU A 11 11.94 -2.18 23.43
N LYS A 12 12.30 -3.28 22.77
CA LYS A 12 13.68 -3.61 22.42
C LYS A 12 14.25 -2.51 21.52
N ASN A 13 15.01 -1.60 22.11
CA ASN A 13 15.50 -0.40 21.46
C ASN A 13 16.68 -0.74 20.54
N THR A 14 16.36 -1.17 19.31
CA THR A 14 17.36 -1.49 18.28
C THR A 14 17.86 -0.25 17.54
N GLY A 15 17.40 0.96 17.92
CA GLY A 15 17.62 2.20 17.19
C GLY A 15 16.94 2.25 15.81
N LYS A 16 16.17 1.20 15.46
CA LYS A 16 15.49 1.04 14.16
C LYS A 16 13.97 0.88 14.27
N GLY A 17 13.43 0.77 15.48
CA GLY A 17 11.99 0.70 15.71
C GLY A 17 11.38 2.10 15.65
N ASN A 18 10.56 2.38 14.64
CA ASN A 18 9.76 3.60 14.61
C ASN A 18 8.53 3.42 15.50
N LEU A 19 8.56 4.04 16.67
CA LEU A 19 7.44 4.13 17.62
C LEU A 19 6.41 5.20 17.23
N PHE A 20 6.61 5.92 16.13
CA PHE A 20 5.76 7.03 15.71
C PHE A 20 4.91 6.67 14.50
N VAL A 21 3.70 7.22 14.46
CA VAL A 21 2.84 7.23 13.27
C VAL A 21 3.61 7.92 12.15
N ILE A 22 3.80 7.20 11.05
CA ILE A 22 4.39 7.73 9.84
C ILE A 22 3.30 8.37 9.00
N PHE A 23 3.54 9.60 8.59
CA PHE A 23 2.67 10.35 7.70
C PHE A 23 3.23 10.27 6.30
N GLY A 24 2.36 10.15 5.32
CA GLY A 24 2.76 10.12 3.94
C GLY A 24 1.57 10.06 3.02
N GLU A 25 1.83 10.31 1.75
CA GLU A 25 0.82 10.32 0.71
C GLU A 25 1.32 9.41 -0.43
N PRO A 26 0.53 8.41 -0.83
CA PRO A 26 0.87 7.65 -2.02
C PRO A 26 0.65 8.51 -3.27
N ASP A 27 1.62 8.46 -4.19
CA ASP A 27 1.49 9.07 -5.52
C ASP A 27 0.75 8.10 -6.44
N ILE A 28 -0.45 8.50 -6.86
CA ILE A 28 -1.42 7.67 -7.55
C ILE A 28 -1.94 8.38 -8.80
N SER A 29 -1.96 7.66 -9.92
CA SER A 29 -2.63 8.06 -11.15
C SER A 29 -3.91 7.26 -11.36
N LEU A 30 -5.02 7.97 -11.64
CA LEU A 30 -6.27 7.37 -12.05
C LEU A 30 -6.30 7.27 -13.58
N LEU A 31 -6.53 6.08 -14.10
CA LEU A 31 -6.46 5.78 -15.54
C LEU A 31 -7.85 5.34 -16.02
N PRO A 32 -8.67 6.24 -16.57
CA PRO A 32 -9.93 5.87 -17.23
C PRO A 32 -9.69 4.87 -18.38
N GLN A 33 -10.65 3.99 -18.64
CA GLN A 33 -10.62 3.05 -19.76
C GLN A 33 -11.81 3.28 -20.69
N ASP A 34 -11.67 2.90 -21.96
CA ASP A 34 -12.67 3.14 -23.01
C ASP A 34 -14.00 2.40 -22.76
N ASP A 35 -13.97 1.32 -21.97
CA ASP A 35 -15.13 0.49 -21.62
C ASP A 35 -15.92 1.01 -20.39
N GLY A 36 -15.60 2.21 -19.91
CA GLY A 36 -16.22 2.80 -18.71
C GLY A 36 -15.62 2.31 -17.38
N LYS A 37 -14.68 1.36 -17.43
CA LYS A 37 -13.89 0.96 -16.26
C LYS A 37 -12.77 1.96 -15.98
N MET A 38 -12.06 1.70 -14.89
CA MET A 38 -10.85 2.43 -14.55
C MET A 38 -9.76 1.50 -14.03
N ARG A 39 -8.52 1.98 -14.14
CA ARG A 39 -7.34 1.39 -13.52
C ARG A 39 -6.70 2.43 -12.60
N ILE A 40 -5.92 1.94 -11.66
CA ILE A 40 -5.10 2.76 -10.77
C ILE A 40 -3.65 2.40 -11.04
N LYS A 41 -2.77 3.40 -11.12
CA LYS A 41 -1.33 3.21 -11.11
C LYS A 41 -0.73 3.84 -9.85
N VAL A 42 0.10 3.07 -9.15
CA VAL A 42 0.96 3.54 -8.07
C VAL A 42 2.28 4.02 -8.70
N ASN A 43 2.68 5.25 -8.42
CA ASN A 43 3.95 5.80 -8.90
C ASN A 43 5.03 5.73 -7.82
N GLY A 44 4.63 5.78 -6.55
CA GLY A 44 5.53 5.84 -5.42
C GLY A 44 4.81 6.18 -4.11
N VAL A 45 5.61 6.43 -3.09
CA VAL A 45 5.13 6.84 -1.77
C VAL A 45 6.11 7.80 -1.12
N ASP A 46 5.58 8.92 -0.66
CA ASP A 46 6.31 9.89 0.16
C ASP A 46 6.10 9.55 1.63
N VAL A 47 7.20 9.42 2.38
CA VAL A 47 7.18 9.04 3.80
C VAL A 47 7.89 10.11 4.61
N PHE A 48 7.17 10.75 5.53
CA PHE A 48 7.74 11.67 6.51
C PHE A 48 8.38 10.88 7.67
N LYS A 49 9.66 11.18 7.96
CA LYS A 49 10.41 10.60 9.07
C LYS A 49 10.44 11.58 10.25
N PRO A 50 9.65 11.35 11.33
CA PRO A 50 9.56 12.31 12.44
C PRO A 50 10.89 12.55 13.16
N GLN A 51 11.77 11.56 13.17
CA GLN A 51 13.07 11.63 13.84
C GLN A 51 14.02 12.65 13.19
N THR A 52 13.93 12.83 11.87
CA THR A 52 14.79 13.74 11.11
C THR A 52 14.05 14.99 10.62
N GLY A 53 12.71 14.94 10.58
CA GLY A 53 11.89 16.00 9.99
C GLY A 53 11.92 16.01 8.46
N GLU A 54 12.44 14.97 7.82
CA GLU A 54 12.58 14.88 6.36
C GLU A 54 11.43 14.09 5.73
N VAL A 55 11.04 14.51 4.52
CA VAL A 55 10.18 13.72 3.63
C VAL A 55 11.09 12.92 2.70
N VAL A 56 10.91 11.61 2.70
CA VAL A 56 11.63 10.69 1.81
C VAL A 56 10.66 10.16 0.76
N SER A 57 10.87 10.59 -0.48
CA SER A 57 10.15 10.07 -1.64
C SER A 57 10.77 8.77 -2.12
N ASN A 58 9.95 7.74 -2.27
CA ASN A 58 10.34 6.49 -2.92
C ASN A 58 9.49 6.29 -4.17
N GLY A 59 10.11 5.89 -5.27
CA GLY A 59 9.37 5.36 -6.43
C GLY A 59 8.73 4.01 -6.12
N ALA A 60 8.13 3.39 -7.14
CA ALA A 60 7.46 2.09 -7.02
C ALA A 60 8.33 0.99 -6.36
N ASP A 61 9.65 1.00 -6.53
CA ASP A 61 10.57 0.03 -5.94
C ASP A 61 10.60 0.04 -4.39
N GLY A 62 10.25 1.19 -3.79
CA GLY A 62 10.15 1.33 -2.33
C GLY A 62 8.89 0.72 -1.73
N ILE A 63 7.98 0.21 -2.56
CA ILE A 63 6.70 -0.34 -2.16
C ILE A 63 6.83 -1.85 -2.00
N ALA A 64 6.45 -2.37 -0.83
CA ALA A 64 6.35 -3.81 -0.61
C ALA A 64 5.05 -4.34 -1.21
N CYS A 65 3.93 -3.69 -0.88
CA CYS A 65 2.62 -4.02 -1.41
C CYS A 65 1.68 -2.80 -1.41
N TRP A 66 0.63 -2.91 -2.21
CA TRP A 66 -0.44 -1.92 -2.25
C TRP A 66 -1.79 -2.57 -2.51
N PHE A 67 -2.84 -1.93 -2.00
CA PHE A 67 -4.19 -2.45 -1.98
C PHE A 67 -5.19 -1.40 -2.46
N ILE A 68 -6.28 -1.88 -3.04
CA ILE A 68 -7.39 -1.03 -3.49
C ILE A 68 -8.68 -1.50 -2.83
N ASP A 69 -9.35 -0.56 -2.19
CA ASP A 69 -10.77 -0.62 -1.91
C ASP A 69 -11.50 0.09 -3.06
N THR A 70 -12.13 -0.68 -3.94
CA THR A 70 -12.78 -0.17 -5.15
C THR A 70 -14.17 0.43 -4.90
N ASP A 71 -14.69 0.40 -3.66
CA ASP A 71 -16.00 0.95 -3.28
C ASP A 71 -15.99 1.29 -1.78
N TYR A 72 -15.25 2.35 -1.46
CA TYR A 72 -14.87 2.69 -0.10
C TYR A 72 -16.01 3.41 0.62
N ASN A 73 -16.44 2.81 1.73
CA ASN A 73 -17.60 3.27 2.50
C ASN A 73 -17.27 4.32 3.58
N GLU A 74 -16.01 4.77 3.68
CA GLU A 74 -15.52 5.71 4.71
C GLU A 74 -15.42 5.14 6.14
N GLU A 75 -15.81 3.88 6.37
CA GLU A 75 -15.79 3.25 7.70
C GLU A 75 -14.69 2.19 7.82
N SER A 76 -14.49 1.39 6.77
CA SER A 76 -13.58 0.26 6.80
C SER A 76 -12.92 0.08 5.43
N PHE A 77 -11.65 -0.29 5.46
CA PHE A 77 -10.89 -0.58 4.24
C PHE A 77 -11.02 -2.08 3.92
N PHE A 78 -11.69 -2.40 2.81
CA PHE A 78 -11.79 -3.77 2.32
C PHE A 78 -10.84 -3.97 1.14
N VAL A 79 -9.84 -4.83 1.33
CA VAL A 79 -8.92 -5.23 0.26
C VAL A 79 -9.71 -5.97 -0.82
N ARG A 80 -9.98 -5.29 -1.94
CA ARG A 80 -10.62 -5.89 -3.12
C ARG A 80 -9.58 -6.26 -4.17
N HIS A 81 -8.55 -5.43 -4.34
CA HIS A 81 -7.36 -5.77 -5.11
C HIS A 81 -6.09 -5.70 -4.24
N ALA A 82 -5.12 -6.56 -4.55
CA ALA A 82 -3.83 -6.63 -3.89
C ALA A 82 -2.69 -6.81 -4.89
N TYR A 83 -1.58 -6.11 -4.66
CA TYR A 83 -0.40 -6.15 -5.52
C TYR A 83 0.87 -6.06 -4.69
N PHE A 84 1.96 -6.66 -5.18
CA PHE A 84 3.23 -6.81 -4.47
C PHE A 84 4.38 -6.42 -5.38
N LEU A 85 5.09 -5.33 -5.07
CA LEU A 85 6.14 -4.74 -5.90
C LEU A 85 7.56 -5.03 -5.41
N GLY A 86 7.68 -5.78 -4.31
CA GLY A 86 8.93 -5.83 -3.56
C GLY A 86 10.11 -6.51 -4.26
N ALA A 87 11.29 -5.91 -4.12
CA ALA A 87 12.57 -6.53 -4.42
C ALA A 87 12.83 -7.71 -3.44
N ASN A 88 13.37 -8.81 -3.96
CA ASN A 88 13.66 -10.10 -3.27
C ASN A 88 12.58 -11.20 -3.37
N ASP A 89 11.82 -11.24 -4.46
CA ASP A 89 10.95 -12.39 -4.75
C ASP A 89 9.97 -12.72 -3.61
N PRO A 90 9.05 -11.80 -3.24
CA PRO A 90 8.03 -12.05 -2.23
C PRO A 90 7.19 -13.32 -2.51
N TYR A 91 7.19 -13.79 -3.76
CA TYR A 91 6.66 -15.08 -4.20
C TYR A 91 7.24 -16.26 -3.42
N SER A 92 8.55 -16.28 -3.16
CA SER A 92 9.20 -17.38 -2.43
C SER A 92 8.66 -17.48 -1.00
N ALA A 93 8.59 -16.36 -0.28
CA ALA A 93 8.05 -16.29 1.07
C ALA A 93 6.54 -16.63 1.11
N LEU A 94 5.76 -16.11 0.16
CA LEU A 94 4.32 -16.42 0.05
C LEU A 94 4.06 -17.87 -0.30
N LYS A 95 4.79 -18.46 -1.25
CA LYS A 95 4.70 -19.87 -1.65
C LYS A 95 5.03 -20.80 -0.49
N THR A 96 6.11 -20.49 0.25
CA THR A 96 6.48 -21.24 1.47
C THR A 96 5.39 -21.14 2.54
N THR A 97 4.80 -19.95 2.72
CA THR A 97 3.79 -19.71 3.76
C THR A 97 2.44 -20.34 3.44
N LEU A 98 1.98 -20.21 2.19
CA LEU A 98 0.68 -20.74 1.74
C LEU A 98 0.71 -22.24 1.44
N LYS A 99 1.90 -22.87 1.38
CA LYS A 99 2.10 -24.30 1.08
C LYS A 99 1.31 -24.79 -0.15
N ALA A 100 1.07 -23.90 -1.10
CA ALA A 100 0.25 -24.15 -2.28
C ALA A 100 1.09 -23.90 -3.54
N GLU A 101 0.76 -24.62 -4.62
CA GLU A 101 1.23 -24.28 -5.95
C GLU A 101 0.54 -23.00 -6.39
N ILE A 102 1.19 -21.86 -6.16
CA ILE A 102 0.72 -20.57 -6.65
C ILE A 102 1.01 -20.52 -8.15
N ASP A 103 -0.06 -20.44 -8.94
CA ASP A 103 -0.04 -20.21 -10.39
C ASP A 103 0.86 -19.00 -10.73
N GLN A 104 1.89 -19.23 -11.55
CA GLN A 104 2.86 -18.22 -11.94
C GLN A 104 2.23 -17.07 -12.75
N GLU A 105 1.22 -17.37 -13.57
CA GLU A 105 0.49 -16.36 -14.33
C GLU A 105 -0.35 -15.49 -13.39
N ALA A 106 -1.04 -16.13 -12.42
CA ALA A 106 -1.76 -15.40 -11.39
C ALA A 106 -0.82 -14.50 -10.57
N TRP A 107 0.39 -14.98 -10.23
CA TRP A 107 1.38 -14.16 -9.53
C TRP A 107 1.89 -12.98 -10.35
N ALA A 108 2.18 -13.18 -11.64
CA ALA A 108 2.66 -12.11 -12.52
C ALA A 108 1.67 -10.94 -12.57
N THR A 109 0.37 -11.21 -12.47
CA THR A 109 -0.64 -10.15 -12.39
C THR A 109 -0.73 -9.43 -11.03
N LEU A 110 -0.22 -10.04 -9.95
CA LEU A 110 -0.13 -9.43 -8.62
C LEU A 110 1.14 -8.60 -8.47
N ASN A 111 2.20 -8.91 -9.23
CA ASN A 111 3.41 -8.10 -9.29
C ASN A 111 3.27 -6.98 -10.34
N SER A 112 2.47 -5.96 -10.02
CA SER A 112 2.17 -4.86 -10.92
C SER A 112 2.03 -3.54 -10.18
N ASP A 113 2.53 -2.47 -10.79
CA ASP A 113 2.33 -1.08 -10.34
C ASP A 113 0.97 -0.53 -10.79
N THR A 114 0.31 -1.26 -11.68
CA THR A 114 -0.94 -0.87 -12.30
C THR A 114 -2.00 -1.95 -12.08
N SER A 115 -3.16 -1.53 -11.59
CA SER A 115 -4.24 -2.44 -11.23
C SER A 115 -4.83 -3.15 -12.44
N ARG A 116 -5.53 -4.26 -12.20
CA ARG A 116 -6.55 -4.76 -13.12
C ARG A 116 -7.68 -3.71 -13.25
N PRO A 117 -8.36 -3.64 -14.41
CA PRO A 117 -9.50 -2.75 -14.58
C PRO A 117 -10.67 -3.16 -13.67
N PHE A 118 -11.40 -2.17 -13.15
CA PHE A 118 -12.60 -2.37 -12.33
C PHE A 118 -13.66 -1.29 -12.61
N GLU A 119 -14.91 -1.62 -12.30
CA GLU A 119 -16.05 -0.71 -12.46
C GLU A 119 -15.94 0.49 -11.52
N LYS A 120 -16.44 1.65 -11.96
CA LYS A 120 -16.55 2.81 -11.06
C LYS A 120 -17.49 2.48 -9.88
N PRO A 121 -17.12 2.81 -8.63
CA PRO A 121 -17.95 2.53 -7.47
C PRO A 121 -19.27 3.31 -7.47
N LYS A 122 -20.32 2.67 -6.97
CA LYS A 122 -21.60 3.34 -6.71
C LYS A 122 -21.49 4.38 -5.61
N SER A 123 -20.61 4.17 -4.62
CA SER A 123 -20.32 5.17 -3.59
C SER A 123 -19.59 6.41 -4.14
N GLY A 124 -19.07 6.34 -5.37
CA GLY A 124 -18.24 7.39 -5.98
C GLY A 124 -16.87 7.55 -5.30
N ARG A 125 -16.43 6.58 -4.48
CA ARG A 125 -15.15 6.63 -3.77
C ARG A 125 -14.36 5.35 -3.87
N ILE A 126 -13.06 5.53 -3.98
CA ILE A 126 -12.06 4.48 -3.86
C ILE A 126 -11.03 4.86 -2.81
N ALA A 127 -10.40 3.88 -2.18
CA ALA A 127 -9.24 4.11 -1.34
C ALA A 127 -8.07 3.26 -1.81
N VAL A 128 -6.88 3.85 -1.81
CA VAL A 128 -5.63 3.18 -2.15
C VAL A 128 -4.72 3.21 -0.93
N LYS A 129 -4.26 2.05 -0.51
CA LYS A 129 -3.36 1.87 0.62
C LYS A 129 -2.03 1.34 0.10
N VAL A 130 -0.93 1.93 0.55
CA VAL A 130 0.44 1.57 0.16
C VAL A 130 1.24 1.26 1.41
N ILE A 131 2.00 0.16 1.37
CA ILE A 131 2.86 -0.30 2.45
C ILE A 131 4.29 -0.43 1.91
N ASN A 132 5.24 0.22 2.57
CA ASN A 132 6.65 0.11 2.21
C ASN A 132 7.32 -1.11 2.87
N HIS A 133 8.59 -1.35 2.57
CA HIS A 133 9.36 -2.49 3.13
C HIS A 133 9.59 -2.44 4.64
N LEU A 134 9.38 -1.29 5.28
CA LEU A 134 9.49 -1.12 6.73
C LEU A 134 8.17 -1.41 7.44
N GLY A 135 7.08 -1.64 6.69
CA GLY A 135 5.73 -1.81 7.21
C GLY A 135 4.99 -0.50 7.43
N ASP A 136 5.54 0.64 6.96
CA ASP A 136 4.87 1.92 7.07
C ASP A 136 3.69 1.95 6.10
N GLU A 137 2.51 2.25 6.62
CA GLU A 137 1.25 2.26 5.88
C GLU A 137 0.76 3.69 5.68
N VAL A 138 0.40 4.01 4.43
CA VAL A 138 -0.28 5.27 4.08
C VAL A 138 -1.46 4.99 3.16
N MET A 139 -2.47 5.86 3.20
CA MET A 139 -3.69 5.69 2.43
C MET A 139 -4.17 7.02 1.84
N LYS A 140 -4.72 6.96 0.63
CA LYS A 140 -5.37 8.10 -0.03
C LYS A 140 -6.74 7.70 -0.57
N VAL A 141 -7.73 8.54 -0.33
CA VAL A 141 -9.11 8.37 -0.82
C VAL A 141 -9.34 9.29 -2.01
N PHE A 142 -9.98 8.77 -3.05
CA PHE A 142 -10.34 9.54 -4.24
C PHE A 142 -11.85 9.53 -4.43
N ARG A 143 -12.39 10.67 -4.87
CA ARG A 143 -13.73 10.75 -5.44
C ARG A 143 -13.64 10.52 -6.95
N VAL A 144 -14.44 9.57 -7.43
CA VAL A 144 -14.48 9.13 -8.83
C VAL A 144 -15.93 9.18 -9.29
N SER A 145 -16.34 10.33 -9.83
CA SER A 145 -17.64 10.54 -10.46
C SER A 145 -17.67 10.13 -11.94
#